data_AF-A0A9X1B4E3-F1
#
_entry.id   AF-A0A9X1B4E3-F1
#
_cell.length_a   1.000
_cell.length_b   1.000
_cell.length_c   1.000
_cell.angle_alpha   90.00
_cell.angle_beta   90.00
_cell.angle_gamma   90.00
#
_symmetry.space_group_name_H-M   'P 1'
#
loop_
_entity.id
_entity.type
_entity.pdbx_description
1 polymer ?
#
loop_
_entity_poly.entity_id
_entity_poly.type
_entity_poly.pdbx_seq_one_letter_code
_entity_poly.pdbx_strand_id
1 'polypeptide(L)'
;MTDLALSASTNAILAVFIAFLAGLSFRSDQDRTSAAGLFAIYLLLGALANLLGTIHHGFIEGTGHAADVPLRTATRVVVALGVFSFLMSTARQFMSTLGLWISLAIGLAGLAFTIWVVATADNFLVLVAANSAVMLMTLALHLWGLRKGNGSWMMCVGIVLAIAASLLIPFDSQGIAGLGLYGTFHVALIPAVLFQYLGGRVLKRQVAELKPV
;
A
#
# COMPACT_ATOMS: atom_id res chain seq x y z
N MET A 1 -3.21 -26.58 12.16
CA MET A 1 -2.38 -25.58 11.45
C MET A 1 -2.10 -24.47 12.45
N THR A 2 -0.87 -23.96 12.56
CA THR A 2 -0.56 -22.87 13.49
C THR A 2 -1.06 -21.54 12.94
N ASP A 3 -1.32 -20.56 13.82
CA ASP A 3 -1.70 -19.19 13.40
C ASP A 3 -0.67 -18.56 12.46
N LEU A 4 0.62 -18.87 12.69
CA LEU A 4 1.70 -18.43 11.83
C LEU A 4 1.63 -19.05 10.42
N ALA A 5 1.30 -20.34 10.31
CA ALA A 5 1.11 -21.00 9.02
C ALA A 5 -0.13 -20.47 8.28
N LEU A 6 -1.21 -20.18 9.01
CA LEU A 6 -2.42 -19.56 8.45
C LEU A 6 -2.13 -18.12 7.97
N SER A 7 -1.42 -17.35 8.77
CA SER A 7 -0.94 -16.00 8.43
C SER A 7 -0.10 -16.05 7.15
N ALA A 8 0.91 -16.92 7.08
CA ALA A 8 1.76 -17.06 5.89
C ALA A 8 0.95 -17.47 4.64
N SER A 9 0.01 -18.42 4.78
CA SER A 9 -0.80 -18.91 3.66
C SER A 9 -1.74 -17.82 3.11
N THR A 10 -2.41 -17.09 4.00
CA THR A 10 -3.30 -15.97 3.61
C THR A 10 -2.51 -14.79 3.05
N ASN A 11 -1.29 -14.56 3.55
CA ASN A 11 -0.38 -13.55 3.02
C ASN A 11 0.08 -13.92 1.59
N ALA A 12 0.34 -15.20 1.33
CA ALA A 12 0.70 -15.70 -0.01
C ALA A 12 -0.44 -15.51 -1.02
N ILE A 13 -1.67 -15.85 -0.61
CA ILE A 13 -2.88 -15.65 -1.42
C ILE A 13 -3.04 -14.16 -1.76
N LEU A 14 -2.89 -13.30 -0.75
CA LEU A 14 -2.97 -11.85 -0.94
C LEU A 14 -1.85 -11.36 -1.88
N ALA A 15 -0.60 -11.81 -1.71
CA ALA A 15 0.52 -11.44 -2.56
C ALA A 15 0.25 -11.77 -4.04
N VAL A 16 -0.21 -13.00 -4.33
CA VAL A 16 -0.55 -13.43 -5.69
C VAL A 16 -1.71 -12.60 -6.26
N PHE A 17 -2.75 -12.35 -5.46
CA PHE A 17 -3.88 -11.54 -5.87
C PHE A 17 -3.46 -10.11 -6.22
N ILE A 18 -2.68 -9.46 -5.37
CA ILE A 18 -2.17 -8.10 -5.62
C ILE A 18 -1.23 -8.10 -6.83
N ALA A 19 -0.37 -9.10 -6.98
CA ALA A 19 0.54 -9.21 -8.14
C ALA A 19 -0.24 -9.29 -9.46
N PHE A 20 -1.31 -10.08 -9.50
CA PHE A 20 -2.20 -10.16 -10.65
C PHE A 20 -2.82 -8.80 -10.98
N LEU A 21 -3.37 -8.09 -9.98
CA LEU A 21 -3.94 -6.75 -10.17
C LEU A 21 -2.89 -5.71 -10.57
N ALA A 22 -1.67 -5.79 -10.04
CA ALA A 22 -0.55 -4.96 -10.45
C ALA A 22 -0.22 -5.19 -11.94
N GLY A 23 -0.13 -6.44 -12.38
CA GLY A 23 0.07 -6.80 -13.78
C GLY A 23 -1.00 -6.22 -14.70
N LEU A 24 -2.28 -6.35 -14.33
CA LEU A 24 -3.39 -5.74 -15.07
C LEU A 24 -3.38 -4.20 -15.05
N SER A 25 -2.70 -3.59 -14.07
CA SER A 25 -2.54 -2.15 -13.95
C SER A 25 -1.40 -1.61 -14.79
N PHE A 26 -0.43 -2.44 -15.19
CA PHE A 26 0.60 -2.08 -16.16
C PHE A 26 0.05 -2.17 -17.59
N ARG A 27 -0.46 -1.04 -18.08
CA ARG A 27 -1.01 -0.90 -19.43
C ARG A 27 0.03 -0.37 -20.41
N SER A 28 -0.13 -0.69 -21.70
CA SER A 28 0.79 -0.21 -22.75
C SER A 28 0.65 1.29 -23.07
N ASP A 29 -0.50 1.89 -22.77
CA ASP A 29 -0.83 3.29 -23.08
C ASP A 29 -0.54 4.26 -21.93
N GLN A 30 0.22 3.85 -20.91
CA GLN A 30 0.47 4.67 -19.72
C GLN A 30 1.95 4.98 -19.52
N ASP A 31 2.21 6.22 -19.11
CA ASP A 31 3.54 6.62 -18.64
C ASP A 31 3.76 6.03 -17.24
N ARG A 32 4.95 5.47 -17.00
CA ARG A 32 5.31 4.90 -15.69
C ARG A 32 5.29 5.93 -14.55
N THR A 33 5.46 7.20 -14.88
CA THR A 33 5.49 8.33 -13.93
C THR A 33 4.14 9.05 -13.80
N SER A 34 3.11 8.60 -14.54
CA SER A 34 1.74 9.10 -14.42
C SER A 34 1.09 8.64 -13.10
N ALA A 35 -0.09 9.17 -12.77
CA ALA A 35 -0.85 8.73 -11.60
C ALA A 35 -1.17 7.22 -11.68
N ALA A 36 -1.63 6.73 -12.84
CA ALA A 36 -1.92 5.31 -13.04
C ALA A 36 -0.64 4.43 -12.99
N GLY A 37 0.46 4.90 -13.58
CA GLY A 37 1.74 4.19 -13.57
C GLY A 37 2.32 4.03 -12.16
N LEU A 38 2.30 5.09 -11.36
CA LEU A 38 2.72 5.06 -9.97
C LEU A 38 1.77 4.21 -9.11
N PHE A 39 0.47 4.23 -9.38
CA PHE A 39 -0.47 3.33 -8.69
C PHE A 39 -0.19 1.84 -9.01
N ALA A 40 0.17 1.51 -10.25
CA ALA A 40 0.58 0.15 -10.61
C ALA A 40 1.85 -0.28 -9.86
N ILE A 41 2.81 0.63 -9.69
CA ILE A 41 4.02 0.41 -8.88
C ILE A 41 3.65 0.21 -7.39
N TYR A 42 2.71 1.00 -6.85
CA TYR A 42 2.18 0.79 -5.50
C TYR A 42 1.63 -0.63 -5.31
N LEU A 43 0.78 -1.11 -6.23
CA LEU A 43 0.26 -2.48 -6.16
C LEU A 43 1.40 -3.52 -6.25
N LEU A 44 2.36 -3.33 -7.16
CA LEU A 44 3.51 -4.24 -7.29
C LEU A 44 4.34 -4.32 -6.00
N LEU A 45 4.60 -3.18 -5.36
CA LEU A 45 5.31 -3.12 -4.08
C LEU A 45 4.48 -3.74 -2.95
N GLY A 46 3.16 -3.54 -2.96
CA GLY A 46 2.24 -4.25 -2.07
C GLY A 46 2.34 -5.76 -2.22
N ALA A 47 2.33 -6.27 -3.45
CA ALA A 47 2.50 -7.70 -3.71
C ALA A 47 3.85 -8.23 -3.21
N LEU A 48 4.94 -7.49 -3.47
CA LEU A 48 6.28 -7.84 -3.02
C LEU A 48 6.39 -7.86 -1.50
N ALA A 49 5.80 -6.89 -0.80
CA ALA A 49 5.77 -6.85 0.66
C ALA A 49 5.04 -8.07 1.24
N ASN A 50 3.87 -8.43 0.70
CA ASN A 50 3.13 -9.61 1.15
C ASN A 50 3.88 -10.92 0.84
N LEU A 51 4.61 -10.98 -0.29
CA LEU A 51 5.47 -12.12 -0.61
C LEU A 51 6.64 -12.24 0.38
N LEU A 52 7.32 -11.14 0.71
CA LEU A 52 8.40 -11.14 1.71
C LEU A 52 7.87 -11.52 3.09
N GLY A 53 6.69 -11.01 3.48
CA GLY A 53 6.02 -11.38 4.72
C GLY A 53 5.63 -12.86 4.75
N THR A 54 5.23 -13.45 3.62
CA THR A 54 4.98 -14.89 3.49
C THR A 54 6.23 -15.71 3.78
N ILE A 55 7.37 -15.31 3.18
CA ILE A 55 8.66 -15.98 3.42
C ILE A 55 9.04 -15.86 4.89
N HIS A 56 8.89 -14.66 5.46
CA HIS A 56 9.23 -14.39 6.85
C HIS A 56 8.38 -15.21 7.83
N HIS A 57 7.05 -15.09 7.78
CA HIS A 57 6.14 -15.82 8.66
C HIS A 57 6.21 -17.34 8.45
N GLY A 58 6.26 -17.80 7.19
CA GLY A 58 6.15 -19.21 6.86
C GLY A 58 7.41 -20.04 7.14
N PHE A 59 8.59 -19.44 7.09
CA PHE A 59 9.85 -20.18 7.10
C PHE A 59 10.88 -19.71 8.14
N ILE A 60 10.75 -18.48 8.66
CA ILE A 60 11.83 -17.81 9.39
C ILE A 60 11.45 -17.44 10.82
N GLU A 61 10.30 -16.77 11.02
CA GLU A 61 9.92 -16.21 12.33
C GLU A 61 9.76 -17.28 13.41
N GLY A 62 9.13 -18.41 13.08
CA GLY A 62 8.84 -19.48 14.04
C GLY A 62 10.05 -20.29 14.51
N THR A 63 11.24 -20.06 13.95
CA THR A 63 12.46 -20.84 14.24
C THR A 63 13.61 -20.01 14.78
N GLY A 64 13.45 -18.70 14.95
CA GLY A 64 14.50 -17.80 15.47
C GLY A 64 15.70 -17.65 14.52
N HIS A 65 15.47 -17.78 13.21
CA HIS A 65 16.53 -17.80 12.20
C HIS A 65 17.23 -16.43 12.03
N ALA A 66 18.52 -16.41 11.72
CA ALA A 66 19.33 -15.18 11.58
C ALA A 66 18.82 -14.20 10.50
N ALA A 67 17.97 -14.68 9.60
CA ALA A 67 17.33 -13.88 8.54
C ALA A 67 16.06 -13.14 9.01
N ASP A 68 15.61 -13.34 10.26
CA ASP A 68 14.42 -12.71 10.83
C ASP A 68 14.45 -11.18 10.71
N VAL A 69 15.48 -10.53 11.27
CA VAL A 69 15.60 -9.06 11.25
C VAL A 69 15.79 -8.51 9.83
N PRO A 70 16.68 -9.07 8.98
CA PRO A 70 16.82 -8.61 7.59
C PRO A 70 15.52 -8.69 6.77
N LEU A 71 14.79 -9.81 6.82
CA LEU A 71 13.56 -9.98 6.04
C LEU A 71 12.41 -9.12 6.56
N ARG A 72 12.27 -8.99 7.88
CA ARG A 72 11.30 -8.07 8.49
C ARG A 72 11.56 -6.63 8.08
N THR A 73 12.82 -6.20 8.15
CA THR A 73 13.25 -4.86 7.72
C THR A 73 12.98 -4.65 6.23
N ALA A 74 13.37 -5.60 5.38
CA ALA A 74 13.14 -5.54 3.94
C ALA A 74 11.64 -5.41 3.61
N THR A 75 10.79 -6.22 4.25
CA THR A 75 9.33 -6.16 4.09
C THR A 75 8.81 -4.76 4.38
N ARG A 76 9.20 -4.18 5.52
CA ARG A 76 8.77 -2.84 5.95
C ARG A 76 9.29 -1.72 5.04
N VAL A 77 10.51 -1.84 4.52
CA VAL A 77 11.06 -0.90 3.52
C VAL A 77 10.25 -0.94 2.23
N VAL A 78 9.90 -2.14 1.74
CA VAL A 78 9.07 -2.28 0.54
C VAL A 78 7.68 -1.68 0.75
N VAL A 79 7.07 -1.85 1.91
CA VAL A 79 5.80 -1.17 2.26
C VAL A 79 5.98 0.35 2.23
N ALA A 80 7.05 0.89 2.82
CA ALA A 80 7.31 2.33 2.84
C ALA A 80 7.45 2.91 1.41
N LEU A 81 8.15 2.19 0.52
CA LEU A 81 8.24 2.53 -0.90
C LEU A 81 6.86 2.49 -1.58
N GLY A 82 6.02 1.51 -1.24
CA GLY A 82 4.64 1.43 -1.71
C GLY A 82 3.83 2.65 -1.29
N VAL A 83 3.88 3.03 -0.02
CA VAL A 83 3.20 4.22 0.52
C VAL A 83 3.65 5.50 -0.19
N PHE A 84 4.97 5.65 -0.41
CA PHE A 84 5.50 6.77 -1.18
C PHE A 84 4.99 6.77 -2.63
N SER A 85 4.96 5.61 -3.28
CA SER A 85 4.43 5.48 -4.64
C SER A 85 2.95 5.87 -4.71
N PHE A 86 2.16 5.49 -3.72
CA PHE A 86 0.75 5.86 -3.62
C PHE A 86 0.56 7.37 -3.38
N LEU A 87 1.37 7.98 -2.51
CA LEU A 87 1.42 9.43 -2.33
C LEU A 87 1.69 10.14 -3.67
N MET A 88 2.68 9.70 -4.42
CA MET A 88 3.05 10.32 -5.69
C MET A 88 1.98 10.12 -6.76
N SER A 89 1.31 8.96 -6.78
CA SER A 89 0.13 8.71 -7.62
C SER A 89 -0.98 9.72 -7.33
N THR A 90 -1.33 9.89 -6.05
CA THR A 90 -2.34 10.85 -5.57
C THR A 90 -1.96 12.29 -5.93
N ALA A 91 -0.71 12.68 -5.69
CA ALA A 91 -0.22 14.02 -6.02
C ALA A 91 -0.33 14.30 -7.53
N ARG A 92 0.08 13.34 -8.39
CA ARG A 92 -0.06 13.46 -9.85
C ARG A 92 -1.52 13.53 -10.31
N GLN A 93 -2.44 12.86 -9.61
CA GLN A 93 -3.85 12.88 -9.97
C GLN A 93 -4.48 14.25 -9.70
N PHE A 94 -4.22 14.85 -8.54
CA PHE A 94 -5.01 15.98 -8.03
C PHE A 94 -4.28 17.31 -7.90
N MET A 95 -2.95 17.31 -7.77
CA MET A 95 -2.22 18.52 -7.40
C MET A 95 -1.68 19.29 -8.61
N SER A 96 -1.47 20.60 -8.41
CA SER A 96 -0.70 21.43 -9.33
C SER A 96 0.79 21.06 -9.28
N THR A 97 1.59 21.61 -10.19
CA THR A 97 3.05 21.40 -10.23
C THR A 97 3.73 21.71 -8.89
N LEU A 98 3.35 22.82 -8.24
CA LEU A 98 3.89 23.17 -6.93
C LEU A 98 3.51 22.14 -5.86
N GLY A 99 2.25 21.73 -5.80
CA GLY A 99 1.79 20.72 -4.84
C GLY A 99 2.46 19.35 -5.04
N LEU A 100 2.73 18.98 -6.30
CA LEU A 100 3.50 17.79 -6.63
C LEU A 100 4.94 17.86 -6.10
N TRP A 101 5.64 18.99 -6.30
CA TRP A 101 7.00 19.16 -5.79
C TRP A 101 7.07 19.17 -4.27
N ILE A 102 6.11 19.82 -3.60
CA ILE A 102 5.99 19.78 -2.14
C ILE A 102 5.77 18.34 -1.67
N SER A 103 4.85 17.61 -2.30
CA SER A 103 4.57 16.20 -1.98
C SER A 103 5.78 15.31 -2.21
N LEU A 104 6.56 15.56 -3.26
CA LEU A 104 7.80 14.83 -3.52
C LEU A 104 8.82 15.08 -2.42
N ALA A 105 9.08 16.35 -2.06
CA ALA A 105 10.05 16.70 -1.04
C ALA A 105 9.68 16.13 0.34
N ILE A 106 8.43 16.33 0.78
CA ILE A 106 7.92 15.79 2.04
C ILE A 106 7.90 14.26 1.99
N GLY A 107 7.46 13.68 0.87
CA GLY A 107 7.40 12.23 0.68
C GLY A 107 8.77 11.57 0.76
N LEU A 108 9.81 12.15 0.14
CA LEU A 108 11.18 11.64 0.21
C LEU A 108 11.75 11.76 1.63
N ALA A 109 11.53 12.89 2.30
CA ALA A 109 11.94 13.07 3.69
C ALA A 109 11.25 12.06 4.62
N GLY A 110 9.93 11.88 4.47
CA GLY A 110 9.15 10.91 5.22
C GLY A 110 9.55 9.45 4.95
N LEU A 111 9.84 9.12 3.69
CA LEU A 111 10.36 7.80 3.30
C LEU A 111 11.72 7.52 3.96
N ALA A 112 12.66 8.46 3.85
CA ALA A 112 13.99 8.32 4.46
C ALA A 112 13.90 8.17 5.99
N PHE A 113 13.07 8.99 6.64
CA PHE A 113 12.82 8.89 8.07
C PHE A 113 12.22 7.53 8.46
N THR A 114 11.20 7.07 7.72
CA THR A 114 10.54 5.78 7.99
C THR A 114 11.51 4.61 7.86
N ILE A 115 12.32 4.60 6.79
CA ILE A 115 13.35 3.56 6.58
C ILE A 115 14.36 3.57 7.73
N TRP A 116 14.84 4.76 8.12
CA TRP A 116 15.78 4.90 9.23
C TRP A 116 15.20 4.38 10.54
N VAL A 117 13.97 4.77 10.90
CA VAL A 117 13.31 4.30 12.14
C VAL A 117 13.10 2.79 12.13
N VAL A 118 12.60 2.23 11.03
CA VAL A 118 12.37 0.79 10.91
C VAL A 118 13.67 0.01 11.05
N ALA A 119 14.77 0.50 10.49
CA ALA A 119 16.07 -0.16 10.55
C ALA A 119 16.75 -0.06 11.93
N THR A 120 16.42 0.96 12.74
CA THR A 120 17.15 1.27 13.99
C THR A 120 16.36 1.02 15.27
N ALA A 121 15.03 1.21 15.24
CA ALA A 121 14.17 1.16 16.42
C ALA A 121 13.09 0.06 16.34
N ASP A 122 13.04 -0.71 15.24
CA ASP A 122 12.05 -1.75 14.95
C ASP A 122 10.58 -1.28 15.11
N ASN A 123 10.34 0.02 15.00
CA ASN A 123 9.04 0.62 15.31
C ASN A 123 8.09 0.59 14.11
N PHE A 124 7.23 -0.43 14.09
CA PHE A 124 6.22 -0.61 13.05
C PHE A 124 5.15 0.50 13.03
N LEU A 125 4.87 1.17 14.16
CA LEU A 125 3.84 2.22 14.22
C LEU A 125 4.16 3.41 13.32
N VAL A 126 5.43 3.74 13.09
CA VAL A 126 5.80 4.84 12.18
C VAL A 126 5.35 4.53 10.75
N LEU A 127 5.51 3.28 10.31
CA LEU A 127 5.05 2.84 9.01
C LEU A 127 3.51 2.87 8.90
N VAL A 128 2.81 2.43 9.94
CA VAL A 128 1.34 2.48 10.03
C VAL A 128 0.84 3.92 9.98
N ALA A 129 1.47 4.83 10.73
CA ALA A 129 1.12 6.24 10.74
C ALA A 129 1.33 6.90 9.37
N ALA A 130 2.47 6.64 8.73
CA ALA A 130 2.76 7.16 7.38
C ALA A 130 1.75 6.65 6.35
N ASN A 131 1.46 5.35 6.35
CA ASN A 131 0.44 4.76 5.47
C ASN A 131 -0.95 5.38 5.71
N SER A 132 -1.35 5.53 6.98
CA SER A 132 -2.64 6.10 7.35
C SER A 132 -2.78 7.55 6.88
N ALA A 133 -1.73 8.36 7.05
CA ALA A 133 -1.71 9.75 6.58
C ALA A 133 -1.90 9.84 5.06
N VAL A 134 -1.19 9.01 4.28
CA VAL A 134 -1.33 8.97 2.82
C VAL A 134 -2.71 8.48 2.40
N MET A 135 -3.24 7.44 3.05
CA MET A 135 -4.58 6.91 2.78
C MET A 135 -5.66 7.97 3.05
N LEU A 136 -5.60 8.67 4.19
CA LEU A 136 -6.58 9.70 4.55
C LEU A 136 -6.50 10.92 3.62
N MET A 137 -5.30 11.36 3.26
CA MET A 137 -5.11 12.43 2.28
C MET A 137 -5.69 12.02 0.91
N THR A 138 -5.40 10.80 0.46
CA THR A 138 -5.90 10.27 -0.81
C THR A 138 -7.43 10.16 -0.80
N LEU A 139 -8.01 9.67 0.30
CA LEU A 139 -9.45 9.62 0.50
C LEU A 139 -10.08 11.02 0.40
N ALA A 140 -9.53 12.01 1.10
CA ALA A 140 -10.03 13.38 1.08
C ALA A 140 -9.99 13.99 -0.34
N LEU A 141 -8.91 13.78 -1.07
CA LEU A 141 -8.75 14.28 -2.44
C LEU A 141 -9.68 13.57 -3.43
N HIS A 142 -9.85 12.26 -3.33
CA HIS A 142 -10.83 11.54 -4.14
C HIS A 142 -12.25 11.99 -3.84
N LEU A 143 -12.64 12.12 -2.57
CA LEU A 143 -13.97 12.61 -2.17
C LEU A 143 -14.25 14.03 -2.68
N TRP A 144 -13.29 14.95 -2.53
CA TRP A 144 -13.43 16.29 -3.10
C TRP A 144 -13.51 16.25 -4.63
N GLY A 145 -12.72 15.37 -5.24
CA GLY A 145 -12.66 15.18 -6.67
C GLY A 145 -13.92 14.58 -7.31
N LEU A 146 -14.76 13.89 -6.53
CA LEU A 146 -16.01 13.30 -7.04
C LEU A 146 -16.91 14.38 -7.66
N ARG A 147 -16.99 15.57 -7.05
CA ARG A 147 -17.79 16.69 -7.57
C ARG A 147 -17.29 17.24 -8.91
N LYS A 148 -16.01 17.00 -9.23
CA LYS A 148 -15.32 17.50 -10.44
C LYS A 148 -15.10 16.39 -11.49
N GLY A 149 -15.60 15.18 -11.24
CA GLY A 149 -15.40 14.03 -12.13
C GLY A 149 -13.96 13.50 -12.20
N ASN A 150 -13.07 13.92 -11.30
CA ASN A 150 -11.67 13.47 -11.26
C ASN A 150 -11.36 12.54 -10.07
N GLY A 151 -12.32 12.39 -9.14
CA GLY A 151 -12.29 11.44 -8.03
C GLY A 151 -12.82 10.05 -8.42
N SER A 152 -12.78 9.11 -7.48
CA SER A 152 -13.21 7.72 -7.71
C SER A 152 -13.83 7.12 -6.46
N TRP A 153 -15.12 6.77 -6.54
CA TRP A 153 -15.84 6.11 -5.44
C TRP A 153 -15.24 4.76 -5.08
N MET A 154 -14.78 4.00 -6.08
CA MET A 154 -14.12 2.71 -5.86
C MET A 154 -12.84 2.87 -5.06
N MET A 155 -12.04 3.90 -5.34
CA MET A 155 -10.84 4.22 -4.55
C MET A 155 -11.21 4.56 -3.10
N CYS A 156 -12.23 5.40 -2.90
CA CYS A 156 -12.70 5.76 -1.56
C CYS A 156 -13.11 4.54 -0.74
N VAL A 157 -13.95 3.66 -1.32
CA VAL A 157 -14.40 2.42 -0.67
C VAL A 157 -13.20 1.54 -0.34
N GLY A 158 -12.28 1.35 -1.29
CA GLY A 158 -11.08 0.55 -1.08
C GLY A 158 -10.16 1.08 0.03
N ILE A 159 -10.03 2.39 0.18
CA ILE A 159 -9.28 3.00 1.28
C ILE A 159 -10.00 2.80 2.62
N VAL A 160 -11.31 3.03 2.68
CA VAL A 160 -12.10 2.83 3.92
C VAL A 160 -11.99 1.38 4.39
N LEU A 161 -12.12 0.42 3.47
CA LEU A 161 -11.95 -1.00 3.78
C LEU A 161 -10.54 -1.33 4.28
N ALA A 162 -9.49 -0.75 3.68
CA ALA A 162 -8.11 -0.97 4.11
C ALA A 162 -7.85 -0.41 5.52
N ILE A 163 -8.39 0.77 5.84
CA ILE A 163 -8.34 1.36 7.18
C ILE A 163 -9.10 0.46 8.16
N ALA A 164 -10.32 0.04 7.84
CA ALA A 164 -11.11 -0.85 8.68
C ALA A 164 -10.40 -2.18 8.97
N ALA A 165 -9.76 -2.78 7.96
CA ALA A 165 -8.93 -3.98 8.15
C ALA A 165 -7.74 -3.70 9.07
N SER A 166 -7.06 -2.55 8.90
CA SER A 166 -5.91 -2.16 9.73
C SER A 166 -6.28 -1.91 11.19
N LEU A 167 -7.52 -1.48 11.46
CA LEU A 167 -8.03 -1.25 12.82
C LEU A 167 -8.25 -2.55 13.61
N LEU A 168 -8.30 -3.73 12.97
CA LEU A 168 -8.39 -5.00 13.68
C LEU A 168 -7.24 -5.23 14.67
N ILE A 169 -6.05 -4.72 14.35
CA ILE A 169 -4.83 -4.89 15.14
C ILE A 169 -4.86 -4.05 16.43
N PRO A 170 -5.02 -2.71 16.40
CA PRO A 170 -5.04 -1.91 17.63
C PRO A 170 -6.27 -2.16 18.51
N PHE A 171 -7.36 -2.72 17.98
CA PHE A 171 -8.53 -3.10 18.77
C PHE A 171 -8.48 -4.54 19.32
N ASP A 172 -7.33 -5.22 19.22
CA ASP A 172 -7.11 -6.58 19.74
C ASP A 172 -8.22 -7.56 19.32
N SER A 173 -8.63 -7.47 18.04
CA SER A 173 -9.65 -8.36 17.51
C SER A 173 -9.13 -9.80 17.51
N GLN A 174 -9.99 -10.74 17.92
CA GLN A 174 -9.70 -12.17 17.79
C GLN A 174 -9.72 -12.65 16.33
N GLY A 175 -10.16 -11.80 15.39
CA GLY A 175 -10.36 -12.15 13.99
C GLY A 175 -11.54 -13.10 13.78
N ILE A 176 -11.54 -13.75 12.61
CA ILE A 176 -12.48 -14.81 12.24
C ILE A 176 -11.98 -16.14 12.82
N ALA A 177 -12.90 -16.90 13.42
CA ALA A 177 -12.62 -18.21 13.97
C ALA A 177 -11.93 -19.11 12.92
N GLY A 178 -10.78 -19.70 13.29
CA GLY A 178 -9.99 -20.55 12.41
C GLY A 178 -9.02 -19.82 11.47
N LEU A 179 -9.03 -18.50 11.42
CA LEU A 179 -8.03 -17.68 10.69
C LEU A 179 -7.07 -16.92 11.61
N GLY A 180 -7.51 -16.61 12.83
CA GLY A 180 -6.78 -15.73 13.76
C GLY A 180 -6.72 -14.28 13.26
N LEU A 181 -6.13 -13.39 14.06
CA LEU A 181 -6.07 -11.95 13.76
C LEU A 181 -5.39 -11.65 12.41
N TYR A 182 -4.16 -12.14 12.21
CA TYR A 182 -3.38 -11.83 11.01
C TYR A 182 -3.95 -12.46 9.74
N GLY A 183 -4.46 -13.70 9.82
CA GLY A 183 -5.15 -14.33 8.69
C GLY A 183 -6.42 -13.56 8.29
N THR A 184 -7.16 -13.07 9.28
CA THR A 184 -8.34 -12.22 9.07
C THR A 184 -7.97 -10.89 8.43
N PHE A 185 -6.89 -10.26 8.89
CA PHE A 185 -6.37 -9.02 8.31
C PHE A 185 -6.07 -9.18 6.82
N HIS A 186 -5.34 -10.23 6.42
CA HIS A 186 -5.02 -10.47 5.00
C HIS A 186 -6.28 -10.70 4.15
N VAL A 187 -7.22 -11.50 4.64
CA VAL A 187 -8.49 -11.76 3.95
C VAL A 187 -9.33 -10.49 3.81
N ALA A 188 -9.38 -9.66 4.86
CA ALA A 188 -10.08 -8.38 4.83
C ALA A 188 -9.47 -7.37 3.85
N LEU A 189 -8.16 -7.46 3.57
CA LEU A 189 -7.51 -6.62 2.56
C LEU A 189 -7.82 -7.02 1.12
N ILE A 190 -8.23 -8.26 0.83
CA ILE A 190 -8.57 -8.70 -0.53
C ILE A 190 -9.64 -7.79 -1.18
N PRO A 191 -10.83 -7.59 -0.58
CA PRO A 191 -11.81 -6.68 -1.15
C PRO A 191 -11.31 -5.24 -1.17
N ALA A 192 -10.56 -4.79 -0.15
CA ALA A 192 -10.00 -3.44 -0.12
C ALA A 192 -9.11 -3.18 -1.34
N VAL A 193 -8.17 -4.08 -1.64
CA VAL A 193 -7.27 -3.94 -2.79
C VAL A 193 -8.01 -4.09 -4.12
N LEU A 194 -9.03 -4.94 -4.20
CA LEU A 194 -9.87 -5.02 -5.40
C LEU A 194 -10.55 -3.68 -5.72
N PHE A 195 -11.17 -3.05 -4.72
CA PHE A 195 -11.80 -1.74 -4.88
C PHE A 195 -10.78 -0.64 -5.20
N GLN A 196 -9.61 -0.66 -4.55
CA GLN A 196 -8.52 0.26 -4.90
C GLN A 196 -8.05 0.06 -6.34
N TYR A 197 -7.90 -1.18 -6.81
CA TYR A 197 -7.57 -1.50 -8.20
C TYR A 197 -8.61 -0.91 -9.16
N LEU A 198 -9.89 -1.17 -8.93
CA LEU A 198 -10.98 -0.61 -9.75
C LEU A 198 -10.93 0.92 -9.76
N GLY A 199 -10.62 1.54 -8.61
CA GLY A 199 -10.39 2.98 -8.51
C GLY A 199 -9.15 3.47 -9.26
N GLY A 200 -8.07 2.68 -9.28
CA GLY A 200 -6.84 2.94 -10.00
C GLY A 200 -7.01 2.96 -11.52
N ARG A 201 -7.98 2.21 -12.05
CA ARG A 201 -8.25 2.13 -13.50
C ARG A 201 -8.69 3.45 -14.14
N VAL A 202 -9.21 4.37 -13.34
CA VAL A 202 -9.66 5.70 -13.79
C VAL A 202 -8.66 6.82 -13.52
N LEU A 203 -7.48 6.50 -12.97
CA LEU A 203 -6.41 7.48 -12.78
C LEU A 203 -5.82 7.94 -14.13
N LYS A 204 -5.27 9.16 -14.14
CA LYS A 204 -4.61 9.73 -15.33
C LYS A 204 -3.42 8.87 -15.75
N ARG A 205 -3.38 8.49 -17.03
CA ARG A 205 -2.36 7.61 -17.62
C ARG A 205 -1.18 8.36 -18.26
N GLN A 206 -1.37 9.63 -18.57
CA GLN A 206 -0.35 10.47 -19.18
C GLN A 206 0.08 11.56 -18.21
N VAL A 207 1.34 11.93 -18.27
CA VAL A 207 1.82 13.14 -17.59
C VAL A 207 1.33 14.34 -18.40
N ALA A 208 0.58 15.26 -17.78
CA ALA A 208 0.20 16.49 -18.47
C ALA A 208 1.48 17.22 -18.91
N GLU A 209 1.59 17.54 -20.19
CA GLU A 209 2.70 18.34 -20.70
C GLU A 209 2.76 19.64 -19.91
N LEU A 210 3.91 19.91 -19.29
CA LEU A 210 4.18 21.19 -18.66
C LEU A 210 4.22 22.22 -19.79
N LYS A 211 3.15 23.01 -19.94
CA LYS A 211 3.24 24.21 -20.78
C LYS A 211 4.33 25.10 -20.17
N PRO A 212 5.37 25.48 -20.92
CA PRO A 212 6.33 26.46 -20.44
C PRO A 212 5.56 27.75 -20.10
N VAL A 213 5.85 28.30 -18.93
CA VAL A 213 5.35 29.60 -18.47
C VAL A 213 6.07 30.70 -19.24
#